data_AF-D4AR90-F1
#
_entry.id   AF-D4AR90-F1
#
_cell.length_a   1.000
_cell.length_b   1.000
_cell.length_c   1.000
_cell.angle_alpha   90.00
_cell.angle_beta   90.00
_cell.angle_gamma   90.00
#
_symmetry.space_group_name_H-M   'P 1'
#
loop_
_entity.id
_entity.type
_entity.pdbx_description
1 polymer ?
#
loop_
_entity_poly.entity_id
_entity_poly.type
_entity_poly.pdbx_seq_one_letter_code
_entity_poly.pdbx_strand_id
1 'polypeptide(L)'
;FLCLIFGFARGVLGKEELSIVLVEAGSKLYQQITMASNEPGPVRGVGPVSMPDDKKPLATVSKAVKYENVCVLPQTPQLIALLTMIRDQRTCRADFVFYSNRIIRLLVEEGLNHLPVVQKTVTTPVGHTYGGVGFEGKICGVSIMRAGEAMEQGLRDCCRSVRIGKILIQRDEETCKPALFYEKLPQDISKRWVLLLDPMFATGGSATMAVEVLKSKGVPEDHILFINLIASPSGVADFAERFPKLRVVTAFIDQGLDEKKFVFRRTWHFVNDQHC
;
A
#
# COMPACT_ATOMS: atom_id res chain seq x y z
N PHE A 1 -7.13 -34.20 -13.04
CA PHE A 1 -7.22 -33.79 -14.46
C PHE A 1 -5.88 -33.36 -15.04
N LEU A 2 -5.28 -32.23 -14.64
CA LEU A 2 -4.07 -31.68 -15.30
C LEU A 2 -2.95 -32.69 -15.59
N CYS A 3 -2.59 -33.56 -14.64
CA CYS A 3 -1.52 -34.56 -14.83
C CYS A 3 -1.76 -35.58 -15.96
N LEU A 4 -3.03 -35.89 -16.31
CA LEU A 4 -3.31 -36.78 -17.45
C LEU A 4 -3.02 -36.11 -18.80
N ILE A 5 -3.20 -34.79 -18.90
CA ILE A 5 -2.95 -34.03 -20.14
C ILE A 5 -1.44 -33.97 -20.40
N PHE A 6 -0.64 -33.71 -19.36
CA PHE A 6 0.83 -33.69 -19.44
C PHE A 6 1.45 -35.05 -19.81
N GLY A 7 0.80 -36.18 -19.49
CA GLY A 7 1.26 -37.50 -19.88
C GLY A 7 1.19 -37.77 -21.39
N PHE A 8 0.15 -37.26 -22.06
CA PHE A 8 -0.12 -37.57 -23.47
C PHE A 8 0.67 -36.70 -24.46
N ALA A 9 0.81 -35.40 -24.17
CA ALA A 9 1.47 -34.44 -25.07
C ALA A 9 2.96 -34.73 -25.32
N ARG A 10 3.62 -35.46 -24.40
CA ARG A 10 5.07 -35.69 -24.41
C ARG A 10 5.53 -36.74 -25.44
N GLY A 11 4.61 -37.43 -26.11
CA GLY A 11 4.92 -38.47 -27.10
C GLY A 11 4.63 -38.12 -28.57
N VAL A 12 4.07 -36.94 -28.86
CA VAL A 12 3.49 -36.63 -30.20
C VAL A 12 3.93 -35.29 -30.78
N LEU A 13 4.21 -34.26 -29.97
CA LEU A 13 4.45 -32.88 -30.44
C LEU A 13 5.92 -32.45 -30.40
N GLY A 14 6.32 -31.62 -31.36
CA GLY A 14 7.66 -31.04 -31.42
C GLY A 14 7.91 -30.01 -30.31
N LYS A 15 9.19 -29.72 -30.01
CA LYS A 15 9.58 -28.73 -28.98
C LYS A 15 9.00 -27.33 -29.22
N GLU A 16 8.86 -26.95 -30.48
CA GLU A 16 8.33 -25.63 -30.87
C GLU A 16 6.81 -25.56 -30.71
N GLU A 17 6.08 -26.60 -31.13
CA GLU A 17 4.64 -26.73 -30.91
C GLU A 17 4.29 -26.77 -29.40
N LEU A 18 5.05 -27.52 -28.61
CA LEU A 18 4.93 -27.53 -27.14
C LEU A 18 5.13 -26.13 -26.53
N SER A 19 6.01 -25.32 -27.13
CA SER A 19 6.25 -23.94 -26.68
C SER A 19 5.07 -23.01 -27.05
N ILE A 20 4.51 -23.16 -28.26
CA ILE A 20 3.32 -22.42 -28.69
C ILE A 20 2.10 -22.79 -27.85
N VAL A 21 1.88 -24.09 -27.59
CA VAL A 21 0.78 -24.57 -26.74
C VAL A 21 0.95 -24.11 -25.29
N LEU A 22 2.18 -24.02 -24.76
CA LEU A 22 2.43 -23.43 -23.43
C LEU A 22 2.16 -21.93 -23.39
N VAL A 23 2.48 -21.17 -24.45
CA VAL A 23 2.17 -19.74 -24.55
C VAL A 23 0.67 -19.48 -24.72
N GLU A 24 -0.04 -20.29 -25.53
CA GLU A 24 -1.50 -20.23 -25.65
C GLU A 24 -2.22 -20.66 -24.36
N ALA A 25 -1.77 -21.74 -23.70
CA ALA A 25 -2.34 -22.16 -22.42
C ALA A 25 -2.07 -21.09 -21.35
N GLY A 26 -0.88 -20.50 -21.34
CA GLY A 26 -0.52 -19.36 -20.50
C GLY A 26 -1.41 -18.14 -20.76
N SER A 27 -1.67 -17.78 -22.03
CA SER A 27 -2.52 -16.63 -22.36
C SER A 27 -4.01 -16.87 -22.07
N LYS A 28 -4.52 -18.09 -22.30
CA LYS A 28 -5.89 -18.48 -21.98
C LYS A 28 -6.11 -18.60 -20.47
N LEU A 29 -5.14 -19.13 -19.72
CA LEU A 29 -5.17 -19.13 -18.25
C LEU A 29 -5.04 -17.70 -17.69
N TYR A 30 -4.19 -16.86 -18.28
CA TYR A 30 -4.08 -15.43 -17.94
C TYR A 30 -5.40 -14.70 -18.20
N GLN A 31 -6.10 -14.96 -19.32
CA GLN A 31 -7.43 -14.41 -19.58
C GLN A 31 -8.46 -14.90 -18.56
N GLN A 32 -8.46 -16.18 -18.17
CA GLN A 32 -9.35 -16.70 -17.12
C GLN A 32 -9.04 -16.11 -15.73
N ILE A 33 -7.77 -15.90 -15.38
CA ILE A 33 -7.36 -15.20 -14.15
C ILE A 33 -7.70 -13.70 -14.20
N THR A 34 -7.69 -13.10 -15.40
CA THR A 34 -8.06 -11.70 -15.63
C THR A 34 -9.59 -11.48 -15.61
N MET A 35 -10.41 -12.53 -15.53
CA MET A 35 -11.83 -12.44 -15.16
C MET A 35 -12.04 -12.23 -13.64
N ALA A 36 -11.13 -11.48 -13.01
CA ALA A 36 -11.35 -10.89 -11.70
C ALA A 36 -12.50 -9.85 -11.78
N SER A 37 -13.17 -9.61 -10.65
CA SER A 37 -14.37 -8.77 -10.56
C SER A 37 -14.12 -7.31 -10.99
N ASN A 38 -14.45 -7.01 -12.25
CA ASN A 38 -14.50 -5.65 -12.78
C ASN A 38 -15.79 -4.95 -12.32
N GLU A 39 -15.76 -4.39 -11.12
CA GLU A 39 -16.81 -3.52 -10.60
C GLU A 39 -16.88 -2.18 -11.38
N PRO A 40 -18.06 -1.55 -11.51
CA PRO A 40 -18.17 -0.22 -12.10
C PRO A 40 -17.48 0.84 -11.22
N GLY A 41 -16.51 1.56 -11.79
CA GLY A 41 -15.73 2.59 -11.07
C GLY A 41 -16.61 3.74 -10.55
N PRO A 42 -16.32 4.30 -9.34
CA PRO A 42 -17.26 5.19 -8.64
C PRO A 42 -17.51 6.52 -9.35
N VAL A 43 -18.79 6.86 -9.53
CA VAL A 43 -19.26 7.83 -10.53
C VAL A 43 -19.61 9.19 -9.91
N ARG A 44 -18.64 10.11 -9.83
CA ARG A 44 -18.88 11.56 -9.65
C ARG A 44 -17.90 12.40 -10.47
N GLY A 45 -18.01 12.33 -11.80
CA GLY A 45 -17.39 13.30 -12.70
C GLY A 45 -18.25 14.56 -12.85
N VAL A 46 -17.61 15.73 -13.07
CA VAL A 46 -18.30 16.98 -13.35
C VAL A 46 -18.19 17.28 -14.85
N GLY A 47 -19.32 17.29 -15.57
CA GLY A 47 -19.35 17.52 -17.01
C GLY A 47 -20.76 17.36 -17.59
N PRO A 48 -21.00 17.80 -18.84
CA PRO A 48 -22.29 17.66 -19.50
C PRO A 48 -22.59 16.19 -19.80
N VAL A 49 -23.66 15.67 -19.19
CA VAL A 49 -24.08 14.25 -19.19
C VAL A 49 -23.04 13.34 -18.52
N SER A 50 -23.37 12.83 -17.34
CA SER A 50 -22.73 11.61 -16.84
C SER A 50 -23.02 10.48 -17.82
N MET A 51 -21.99 9.94 -18.49
CA MET A 51 -22.16 8.88 -19.48
C MET A 51 -23.05 7.74 -18.94
N PRO A 52 -23.93 7.14 -19.76
CA PRO A 52 -24.73 5.99 -19.33
C PRO A 52 -23.82 4.86 -18.86
N ASP A 53 -24.29 4.06 -17.89
CA ASP A 53 -23.48 3.05 -17.19
C ASP A 53 -22.76 2.10 -18.16
N ASP A 54 -23.45 1.66 -19.21
CA ASP A 54 -22.94 0.79 -20.30
C ASP A 54 -21.71 1.36 -21.06
N LYS A 55 -21.42 2.66 -20.91
CA LYS A 55 -20.29 3.36 -21.55
C LYS A 55 -19.20 3.82 -20.58
N LYS A 56 -19.31 3.49 -19.29
CA LYS A 56 -18.29 3.84 -18.29
C LYS A 56 -17.08 2.91 -18.44
N PRO A 57 -15.83 3.42 -18.38
CA PRO A 57 -14.65 2.56 -18.45
C PRO A 57 -14.57 1.67 -17.21
N LEU A 58 -14.38 0.37 -17.42
CA LEU A 58 -14.09 -0.58 -16.35
C LEU A 58 -12.66 -0.36 -15.82
N ALA A 59 -12.47 -0.59 -14.52
CA ALA A 59 -11.16 -0.50 -13.89
C ALA A 59 -11.03 -1.57 -12.80
N THR A 60 -9.83 -2.13 -12.66
CA THR A 60 -9.52 -3.05 -11.56
C THR A 60 -9.49 -2.26 -10.25
N VAL A 61 -10.48 -2.47 -9.40
CA VAL A 61 -10.56 -1.88 -8.05
C VAL A 61 -9.82 -2.74 -7.02
N SER A 62 -9.45 -2.13 -5.89
CA SER A 62 -8.90 -2.85 -4.74
C SER A 62 -9.81 -4.00 -4.31
N LYS A 63 -9.21 -5.14 -3.98
CA LYS A 63 -9.92 -6.29 -3.42
C LYS A 63 -10.57 -5.89 -2.09
N ALA A 64 -11.83 -6.27 -1.89
CA ALA A 64 -12.53 -6.06 -0.63
C ALA A 64 -11.98 -7.00 0.46
N VAL A 65 -11.68 -6.45 1.63
CA VAL A 65 -11.19 -7.18 2.81
C VAL A 65 -11.99 -6.73 4.03
N LYS A 66 -12.28 -7.64 4.95
CA LYS A 66 -13.21 -7.43 6.08
C LYS A 66 -12.49 -7.47 7.44
N TYR A 67 -11.66 -6.46 7.72
CA TYR A 67 -11.12 -6.21 9.06
C TYR A 67 -11.36 -4.76 9.47
N GLU A 68 -11.89 -4.54 10.67
CA GLU A 68 -12.25 -3.19 11.15
C GLU A 68 -11.05 -2.26 11.35
N ASN A 69 -9.85 -2.82 11.52
CA ASN A 69 -8.60 -2.08 11.66
C ASN A 69 -7.91 -1.74 10.32
N VAL A 70 -8.47 -2.15 9.17
CA VAL A 70 -7.93 -1.87 7.84
C VAL A 70 -8.79 -0.84 7.09
N CYS A 71 -8.23 0.35 6.85
CA CYS A 71 -8.78 1.35 5.95
C CYS A 71 -8.17 1.19 4.54
N VAL A 72 -9.02 1.17 3.52
CA VAL A 72 -8.62 1.25 2.11
C VAL A 72 -9.12 2.57 1.55
N LEU A 73 -8.25 3.35 0.90
CA LEU A 73 -8.65 4.63 0.32
C LEU A 73 -9.83 4.46 -0.66
N PRO A 74 -10.84 5.37 -0.64
CA PRO A 74 -11.91 5.36 -1.61
C PRO A 74 -11.37 5.34 -3.05
N GLN A 75 -11.80 4.34 -3.83
CA GLN A 75 -11.27 4.00 -5.16
C GLN A 75 -11.74 4.98 -6.26
N THR A 76 -11.60 6.29 -6.00
CA THR A 76 -12.03 7.37 -6.88
C THR A 76 -11.39 7.29 -8.27
N PRO A 77 -12.01 7.82 -9.33
CA PRO A 77 -11.40 7.86 -10.67
C PRO A 77 -10.02 8.54 -10.68
N GLN A 78 -9.81 9.55 -9.82
CA GLN A 78 -8.52 10.21 -9.67
C GLN A 78 -7.47 9.31 -9.00
N LEU A 79 -7.83 8.53 -7.97
CA LEU A 79 -6.91 7.56 -7.35
C LEU A 79 -6.58 6.43 -8.33
N ILE A 80 -7.58 5.88 -9.03
CA ILE A 80 -7.42 4.86 -10.07
C ILE A 80 -6.46 5.38 -11.15
N ALA A 81 -6.65 6.59 -11.68
CA ALA A 81 -5.75 7.16 -12.69
C ALA A 81 -4.30 7.31 -12.20
N LEU A 82 -4.07 7.74 -10.95
CA LEU A 82 -2.73 7.79 -10.36
C LEU A 82 -2.11 6.38 -10.23
N LEU A 83 -2.90 5.40 -9.78
CA LEU A 83 -2.50 4.00 -9.64
C LEU A 83 -2.19 3.35 -11.00
N THR A 84 -2.91 3.71 -12.07
CA THR A 84 -2.60 3.30 -13.45
C THR A 84 -1.25 3.84 -13.89
N MET A 85 -0.97 5.14 -13.68
CA MET A 85 0.30 5.74 -14.11
C MET A 85 1.52 5.11 -13.41
N ILE A 86 1.45 4.80 -12.11
CA ILE A 86 2.58 4.13 -11.43
C ILE A 86 2.73 2.65 -11.84
N ARG A 87 1.67 2.00 -12.36
CA ARG A 87 1.69 0.58 -12.77
C ARG A 87 2.07 0.36 -14.24
N ASP A 88 1.77 1.30 -15.15
CA ASP A 88 2.16 1.19 -16.56
C ASP A 88 3.70 1.08 -16.67
N GLN A 89 4.17 0.09 -17.44
CA GLN A 89 5.59 -0.13 -17.70
C GLN A 89 6.26 1.02 -18.48
N ARG A 90 5.48 1.86 -19.17
CA ARG A 90 5.96 2.95 -20.04
C ARG A 90 6.17 4.28 -19.32
N THR A 91 5.54 4.50 -18.16
CA THR A 91 5.65 5.76 -17.40
C THR A 91 7.10 6.04 -17.00
N CYS A 92 7.62 7.25 -17.29
CA CYS A 92 9.01 7.58 -17.01
C CYS A 92 9.28 7.78 -15.50
N ARG A 93 10.56 7.86 -15.11
CA ARG A 93 10.96 8.02 -13.70
C ARG A 93 10.38 9.27 -13.05
N ALA A 94 10.45 10.42 -13.72
CA ALA A 94 9.96 11.70 -13.19
C ALA A 94 8.44 11.65 -12.94
N ASP A 95 7.68 11.10 -13.89
CA ASP A 95 6.24 10.85 -13.75
C ASP A 95 5.93 9.87 -12.62
N PHE A 96 6.67 8.76 -12.52
CA PHE A 96 6.49 7.76 -11.47
C PHE A 96 6.66 8.36 -10.08
N VAL A 97 7.72 9.17 -9.87
CA VAL A 97 7.94 9.90 -8.62
C VAL A 97 6.82 10.90 -8.35
N PHE A 98 6.43 11.70 -9.36
CA PHE A 98 5.36 12.69 -9.23
C PHE A 98 4.01 12.06 -8.86
N TYR A 99 3.57 11.02 -9.58
CA TYR A 99 2.31 10.34 -9.30
C TYR A 99 2.35 9.54 -7.99
N SER A 100 3.47 8.90 -7.65
CA SER A 100 3.67 8.25 -6.35
C SER A 100 3.52 9.25 -5.21
N ASN A 101 4.18 10.42 -5.29
CA ASN A 101 4.11 11.44 -4.25
C ASN A 101 2.69 12.01 -4.08
N ARG A 102 1.90 12.09 -5.15
CA ARG A 102 0.47 12.44 -5.07
C ARG A 102 -0.37 11.38 -4.35
N ILE A 103 -0.11 10.10 -4.55
CA ILE A 103 -0.78 9.01 -3.81
C ILE A 103 -0.35 9.02 -2.34
N ILE A 104 0.95 9.19 -2.07
CA ILE A 104 1.52 9.29 -0.72
C ILE A 104 0.90 10.46 0.05
N ARG A 105 0.65 11.61 -0.59
CA ARG A 105 -0.05 12.73 0.07
C ARG A 105 -1.46 12.32 0.51
N LEU A 106 -2.25 11.70 -0.37
CA LEU A 106 -3.61 11.23 -0.02
C LEU A 106 -3.58 10.20 1.14
N LEU A 107 -2.60 9.29 1.13
CA LEU A 107 -2.39 8.30 2.18
C LEU A 107 -2.02 8.89 3.54
N VAL A 108 -1.16 9.92 3.56
CA VAL A 108 -0.79 10.58 4.82
C VAL A 108 -1.97 11.37 5.37
N GLU A 109 -2.72 12.12 4.55
CA GLU A 109 -3.89 12.87 5.04
C GLU A 109 -4.94 11.92 5.65
N GLU A 110 -5.23 10.78 5.02
CA GLU A 110 -6.13 9.78 5.61
C GLU A 110 -5.52 9.10 6.86
N GLY A 111 -4.20 8.85 6.87
CA GLY A 111 -3.48 8.41 8.06
C GLY A 111 -3.63 9.37 9.25
N LEU A 112 -3.68 10.68 8.99
CA LEU A 112 -3.89 11.70 10.02
C LEU A 112 -5.36 11.76 10.49
N ASN A 113 -6.34 11.41 9.65
CA ASN A 113 -7.76 11.32 10.04
C ASN A 113 -8.05 10.25 11.10
N HIS A 114 -7.16 9.26 11.28
CA HIS A 114 -7.26 8.23 12.32
C HIS A 114 -6.66 8.61 13.68
N LEU A 115 -6.08 9.81 13.82
CA LEU A 115 -5.52 10.30 15.08
C LEU A 115 -6.60 10.87 16.02
N PRO A 116 -6.41 10.82 17.36
CA PRO A 116 -7.33 11.44 18.30
C PRO A 116 -7.36 12.97 18.12
N VAL A 117 -8.53 13.55 18.34
CA VAL A 117 -8.77 14.99 18.26
C VAL A 117 -9.53 15.49 19.49
N VAL A 118 -9.11 16.63 20.02
CA VAL A 118 -9.77 17.35 21.11
C VAL A 118 -10.56 18.53 20.57
N GLN A 119 -11.69 18.84 21.19
CA GLN A 119 -12.49 20.02 20.85
C GLN A 119 -11.67 21.30 21.06
N LYS A 120 -11.68 22.19 20.07
CA LYS A 120 -10.92 23.44 20.11
C LYS A 120 -11.76 24.61 19.59
N THR A 121 -12.23 25.43 20.52
CA THR A 121 -12.90 26.70 20.22
C THR A 121 -11.87 27.77 19.86
N VAL A 122 -12.14 28.56 18.81
CA VAL A 122 -11.32 29.71 18.40
C VAL A 122 -12.19 30.91 18.07
N THR A 123 -11.66 32.13 18.25
CA THR A 123 -12.30 33.35 17.76
C THR A 123 -11.84 33.61 16.33
N THR A 124 -12.78 33.77 15.40
CA THR A 124 -12.50 34.11 14.00
C THR A 124 -12.09 35.60 13.86
N PRO A 125 -11.44 36.01 12.75
CA PRO A 125 -11.09 37.42 12.51
C PRO A 125 -12.28 38.39 12.49
N VAL A 126 -13.51 37.88 12.31
CA VAL A 126 -14.77 38.65 12.36
C VAL A 126 -15.44 38.63 13.75
N GLY A 127 -14.72 38.16 14.78
CA GLY A 127 -15.19 38.16 16.17
C GLY A 127 -16.12 37.00 16.56
N HIS A 128 -16.61 36.21 15.59
CA HIS A 128 -17.46 35.05 15.88
C HIS A 128 -16.66 33.86 16.44
N THR A 129 -17.26 33.16 17.40
CA THR A 129 -16.75 31.91 17.96
C THR A 129 -16.94 30.75 16.97
N TYR A 130 -15.87 30.04 16.64
CA TYR A 130 -15.90 28.81 15.84
C TYR A 130 -15.52 27.60 16.69
N GLY A 131 -16.40 26.60 16.73
CA GLY A 131 -16.12 25.30 17.34
C GLY A 131 -15.43 24.37 16.35
N GLY A 132 -14.11 24.22 16.49
CA GLY A 132 -13.32 23.28 15.71
C GLY A 132 -12.74 22.15 16.56
N VAL A 133 -11.71 21.50 16.02
CA VAL A 133 -10.92 20.47 16.70
C VAL A 133 -9.42 20.73 16.52
N GLY A 134 -8.60 20.07 17.32
CA GLY A 134 -7.15 19.97 17.11
C GLY A 134 -6.65 18.57 17.46
N PHE A 135 -5.59 18.12 16.79
CA PHE A 135 -4.98 16.82 17.08
C PHE A 135 -4.44 16.73 18.52
N GLU A 136 -4.63 15.58 19.14
CA GLU A 136 -4.14 15.28 20.47
C GLU A 136 -2.78 14.54 20.45
N GLY A 137 -1.94 14.81 21.45
CA GLY A 137 -0.65 14.15 21.59
C GLY A 137 0.42 14.65 20.61
N LYS A 138 1.30 13.75 20.18
CA LYS A 138 2.47 14.07 19.34
C LYS A 138 2.72 12.93 18.35
N ILE A 139 2.90 13.26 17.08
CA ILE A 139 3.22 12.28 16.02
C ILE A 139 4.74 12.08 15.83
N CYS A 140 5.11 10.96 15.23
CA CYS A 140 6.36 10.77 14.50
C CYS A 140 6.16 9.75 13.36
N GLY A 141 6.88 9.94 12.25
CA GLY A 141 6.99 8.91 11.23
C GLY A 141 8.12 7.92 11.56
N VAL A 142 7.99 6.68 11.11
CA VAL A 142 9.07 5.70 11.12
C VAL A 142 9.12 5.03 9.74
N SER A 143 10.19 5.27 8.99
CA SER A 143 10.37 4.67 7.65
C SER A 143 11.05 3.30 7.75
N ILE A 144 10.47 2.29 7.07
CA ILE A 144 11.15 1.02 6.84
C ILE A 144 12.08 1.19 5.64
N MET A 145 13.39 1.15 5.90
CA MET A 145 14.42 1.42 4.89
C MET A 145 14.50 0.26 3.87
N ARG A 146 14.64 0.51 2.57
CA ARG A 146 14.75 1.84 1.91
C ARG A 146 13.42 2.36 1.35
N ALA A 147 12.41 1.51 1.15
CA ALA A 147 11.20 1.88 0.43
C ALA A 147 10.35 2.94 1.15
N GLY A 148 10.26 2.87 2.49
CA GLY A 148 9.56 3.83 3.33
C GLY A 148 10.18 5.23 3.34
N GLU A 149 11.44 5.40 2.92
CA GLU A 149 12.12 6.70 2.91
C GLU A 149 11.49 7.66 1.88
N ALA A 150 10.98 7.13 0.77
CA ALA A 150 10.24 7.90 -0.23
C ALA A 150 8.93 8.50 0.31
N MET A 151 8.35 7.92 1.37
CA MET A 151 7.14 8.43 2.01
C MET A 151 7.42 9.56 3.03
N GLU A 152 8.68 9.77 3.43
CA GLU A 152 9.04 10.81 4.40
C GLU A 152 8.72 12.22 3.89
N GLN A 153 8.87 12.49 2.58
CA GLN A 153 8.63 13.82 2.03
C GLN A 153 7.15 14.18 2.16
N GLY A 154 6.23 13.31 1.71
CA GLY A 154 4.79 13.54 1.85
C GLY A 154 4.35 13.73 3.30
N LEU A 155 4.97 13.02 4.25
CA LEU A 155 4.72 13.23 5.68
C LEU A 155 5.26 14.57 6.21
N ARG A 156 6.41 15.04 5.73
CA ARG A 156 6.94 16.38 6.07
C ARG A 156 6.09 17.50 5.45
N ASP A 157 5.54 17.27 4.26
CA ASP A 157 4.67 18.22 3.55
C ASP A 157 3.28 18.36 4.22
N CYS A 158 2.79 17.32 4.91
CA CYS A 158 1.64 17.44 5.82
C CYS A 158 2.05 18.07 7.16
N CYS A 159 3.18 17.63 7.72
CA CYS A 159 3.53 17.89 9.12
C CYS A 159 4.96 18.45 9.25
N ARG A 160 5.09 19.77 9.02
CA ARG A 160 6.37 20.52 8.97
C ARG A 160 7.37 20.26 10.11
N SER A 161 6.91 19.85 11.30
CA SER A 161 7.76 19.59 12.48
C SER A 161 7.74 18.13 12.95
N VAL A 162 7.37 17.19 12.06
CA VAL A 162 7.37 15.75 12.35
C VAL A 162 8.78 15.22 12.62
N ARG A 163 8.94 14.42 13.69
CA ARG A 163 10.16 13.64 13.91
C ARG A 163 10.08 12.38 13.05
N ILE A 164 11.16 12.03 12.37
CA ILE A 164 11.27 10.78 11.63
C ILE A 164 12.30 9.88 12.30
N GLY A 165 11.90 8.66 12.62
CA GLY A 165 12.81 7.55 12.90
C GLY A 165 13.00 6.68 11.67
N LYS A 166 14.04 5.85 11.66
CA LYS A 166 14.30 4.86 10.59
C LYS A 166 14.55 3.47 11.18
N ILE A 167 14.09 2.44 10.49
CA ILE A 167 14.33 1.02 10.80
C ILE A 167 14.82 0.34 9.53
N LEU A 168 15.98 -0.32 9.58
CA LEU A 168 16.49 -1.18 8.51
C LEU A 168 16.31 -2.64 8.90
N ILE A 169 15.47 -3.33 8.14
CA ILE A 169 15.28 -4.78 8.23
C ILE A 169 15.75 -5.38 6.91
N GLN A 170 16.67 -6.32 7.00
CA GLN A 170 17.12 -7.13 5.88
C GLN A 170 16.84 -8.61 6.18
N ARG A 171 16.95 -9.47 5.17
CA ARG A 171 16.97 -10.91 5.42
C ARG A 171 18.39 -11.30 5.80
N ASP A 172 18.49 -12.01 6.91
CA ASP A 172 19.68 -12.76 7.29
C ASP A 172 19.99 -13.83 6.22
N GLU A 173 21.23 -13.88 5.75
CA GLU A 173 21.60 -14.66 4.55
C GLU A 173 21.60 -16.18 4.82
N GLU A 174 21.88 -16.61 6.05
CA GLU A 174 21.92 -18.02 6.44
C GLU A 174 20.53 -18.58 6.77
N THR A 175 19.72 -17.82 7.49
CA THR A 175 18.40 -18.25 8.00
C THR A 175 17.22 -17.79 7.15
N CYS A 176 17.43 -16.88 6.19
CA CYS A 176 16.42 -16.23 5.36
C CYS A 176 15.31 -15.45 6.11
N LYS A 177 15.43 -15.33 7.45
CA LYS A 177 14.48 -14.61 8.31
C LYS A 177 14.75 -13.10 8.24
N PRO A 178 13.73 -12.24 8.44
CA PRO A 178 13.98 -10.83 8.69
C PRO A 178 14.77 -10.68 9.99
N ALA A 179 15.76 -9.78 10.00
CA ALA A 179 16.53 -9.38 11.16
C ALA A 179 16.67 -7.84 11.21
N LEU A 180 16.82 -7.28 12.40
CA LEU A 180 17.02 -5.85 12.61
C LEU A 180 18.51 -5.51 12.47
N PHE A 181 18.87 -4.77 11.42
CA PHE A 181 20.26 -4.37 11.17
C PHE A 181 20.57 -2.95 11.69
N TYR A 182 19.58 -2.06 11.71
CA TYR A 182 19.74 -0.70 12.20
C TYR A 182 18.42 -0.12 12.68
N GLU A 183 18.44 0.62 13.78
CA GLU A 183 17.34 1.47 14.21
C GLU A 183 17.85 2.84 14.66
N LYS A 184 17.10 3.88 14.35
CA LYS A 184 17.29 5.22 14.89
C LYS A 184 15.93 5.87 15.11
N LEU A 185 15.43 5.76 16.34
CA LEU A 185 14.08 6.19 16.73
C LEU A 185 14.15 7.42 17.67
N PRO A 186 13.10 8.26 17.72
CA PRO A 186 13.01 9.32 18.72
C PRO A 186 13.03 8.76 20.15
N GLN A 187 13.80 9.37 21.06
CA GLN A 187 13.88 8.95 22.47
C GLN A 187 12.53 8.98 23.22
N ASP A 188 11.56 9.75 22.72
CA ASP A 188 10.21 9.87 23.29
C ASP A 188 9.13 9.12 22.49
N ILE A 189 9.51 8.13 21.67
CA ILE A 189 8.59 7.40 20.77
C ILE A 189 7.46 6.66 21.52
N SER A 190 7.70 6.13 22.71
CA SER A 190 6.69 5.48 23.56
C SER A 190 5.55 6.41 24.01
N LYS A 191 5.70 7.71 23.83
CA LYS A 191 4.70 8.75 24.15
C LYS A 191 4.18 9.46 22.88
N ARG A 192 4.24 8.78 21.73
CA ARG A 192 3.85 9.31 20.41
C ARG A 192 2.90 8.36 19.67
N TRP A 193 2.22 8.94 18.70
CA TRP A 193 1.56 8.23 17.60
C TRP A 193 2.61 7.97 16.50
N VAL A 194 2.71 6.71 16.06
CA VAL A 194 3.75 6.27 15.11
C VAL A 194 3.13 5.95 13.76
N LEU A 195 3.42 6.79 12.76
CA LEU A 195 3.09 6.51 11.36
C LEU A 195 4.23 5.66 10.77
N LEU A 196 4.05 4.34 10.74
CA LEU A 196 4.99 3.38 10.17
C LEU A 196 4.80 3.36 8.64
N LEU A 197 5.86 3.67 7.89
CA LEU A 197 5.80 3.90 6.44
C LEU A 197 6.48 2.77 5.65
N ASP A 198 5.73 2.07 4.80
CA ASP A 198 6.27 1.15 3.78
C ASP A 198 5.32 1.06 2.57
N PRO A 199 5.73 1.52 1.37
CA PRO A 199 4.87 1.52 0.20
C PRO A 199 4.56 0.13 -0.36
N MET A 200 5.31 -0.93 0.02
CA MET A 200 5.17 -2.28 -0.55
C MET A 200 4.90 -3.35 0.51
N PHE A 201 3.64 -3.78 0.61
CA PHE A 201 3.21 -4.72 1.64
C PHE A 201 2.85 -6.09 1.06
N ALA A 202 3.90 -6.86 0.72
CA ALA A 202 3.79 -8.19 0.14
C ALA A 202 3.42 -9.26 1.19
N THR A 203 4.41 -9.89 1.86
CA THR A 203 4.19 -10.97 2.85
C THR A 203 4.25 -10.49 4.30
N GLY A 204 4.08 -9.18 4.55
CA GLY A 204 4.07 -8.55 5.88
C GLY A 204 5.34 -8.59 6.74
N GLY A 205 6.29 -9.50 6.48
CA GLY A 205 7.39 -9.82 7.41
C GLY A 205 8.24 -8.64 7.91
N SER A 206 8.57 -7.68 7.04
CA SER A 206 9.33 -6.48 7.42
C SER A 206 8.50 -5.55 8.31
N ALA A 207 7.25 -5.26 7.94
CA ALA A 207 6.35 -4.46 8.76
C ALA A 207 6.05 -5.14 10.11
N THR A 208 5.84 -6.46 10.12
CA THR A 208 5.70 -7.26 11.34
C THR A 208 6.89 -7.08 12.27
N MET A 209 8.12 -7.25 11.78
CA MET A 209 9.30 -7.04 12.61
C MET A 209 9.44 -5.59 13.07
N ALA A 210 9.11 -4.60 12.23
CA ALA A 210 9.12 -3.19 12.65
C ALA A 210 8.11 -2.90 13.76
N VAL A 211 6.91 -3.49 13.73
CA VAL A 211 5.90 -3.38 14.79
C VAL A 211 6.38 -4.03 16.09
N GLU A 212 6.96 -5.23 16.05
CA GLU A 212 7.50 -5.86 17.27
C GLU A 212 8.68 -5.06 17.86
N VAL A 213 9.53 -4.45 17.01
CA VAL A 213 10.58 -3.53 17.45
C VAL A 213 9.97 -2.30 18.13
N LEU A 214 8.96 -1.66 17.54
CA LEU A 214 8.25 -0.52 18.16
C LEU A 214 7.62 -0.90 19.51
N LYS A 215 6.94 -2.04 19.59
CA LYS A 215 6.38 -2.59 20.83
C LYS A 215 7.48 -2.86 21.87
N SER A 216 8.65 -3.35 21.47
CA SER A 216 9.82 -3.52 22.37
C SER A 216 10.37 -2.20 22.92
N LYS A 217 10.15 -1.06 22.23
CA LYS A 217 10.47 0.29 22.73
C LYS A 217 9.35 0.90 23.58
N GLY A 218 8.30 0.14 23.90
CA GLY A 218 7.17 0.59 24.70
C GLY A 218 6.18 1.49 23.93
N VAL A 219 6.11 1.36 22.61
CA VAL A 219 5.03 1.99 21.83
C VAL A 219 3.76 1.12 21.96
N PRO A 220 2.61 1.68 22.38
CA PRO A 220 1.33 0.95 22.38
C PRO A 220 0.93 0.50 20.97
N GLU A 221 0.31 -0.68 20.83
CA GLU A 221 -0.06 -1.22 19.51
C GLU A 221 -1.14 -0.36 18.82
N ASP A 222 -2.08 0.14 19.60
CA ASP A 222 -3.11 1.12 19.23
C ASP A 222 -2.55 2.50 18.86
N HIS A 223 -1.31 2.82 19.24
CA HIS A 223 -0.62 4.06 18.83
C HIS A 223 0.11 3.94 17.47
N ILE A 224 0.09 2.76 16.84
CA ILE A 224 0.77 2.53 15.55
C ILE A 224 -0.25 2.58 14.41
N LEU A 225 0.08 3.38 13.39
CA LEU A 225 -0.64 3.49 12.13
C LEU A 225 0.31 3.06 11.01
N PHE A 226 0.02 1.94 10.35
CA PHE A 226 0.79 1.45 9.22
C PHE A 226 0.24 2.05 7.92
N ILE A 227 1.00 2.96 7.31
CA ILE A 227 0.65 3.66 6.08
C ILE A 227 1.38 3.00 4.90
N ASN A 228 0.60 2.49 3.95
CA ASN A 228 1.07 1.68 2.84
C ASN A 228 0.48 2.16 1.50
N LEU A 229 1.18 1.94 0.39
CA LEU A 229 0.72 2.31 -0.95
C LEU A 229 0.06 1.14 -1.69
N ILE A 230 0.73 0.00 -1.78
CA ILE A 230 0.18 -1.23 -2.39
C ILE A 230 0.38 -2.42 -1.43
N ALA A 231 -0.69 -3.20 -1.25
CA ALA A 231 -0.79 -4.33 -0.34
C ALA A 231 -1.24 -5.63 -1.04
N SER A 232 -0.90 -6.78 -0.45
CA SER A 232 -1.47 -8.08 -0.83
C SER A 232 -2.57 -8.55 0.13
N PRO A 233 -3.55 -9.37 -0.30
CA PRO A 233 -4.64 -9.81 0.56
C PRO A 233 -4.17 -10.66 1.75
N SER A 234 -3.20 -11.55 1.54
CA SER A 234 -2.63 -12.39 2.60
C SER A 234 -1.78 -11.58 3.57
N GLY A 235 -0.96 -10.63 3.07
CA GLY A 235 -0.21 -9.72 3.93
C GLY A 235 -1.13 -8.90 4.84
N VAL A 236 -2.27 -8.43 4.32
CA VAL A 236 -3.30 -7.71 5.11
C VAL A 236 -3.98 -8.62 6.12
N ALA A 237 -4.37 -9.83 5.75
CA ALA A 237 -4.97 -10.79 6.66
C ALA A 237 -4.04 -11.16 7.83
N ASP A 238 -2.84 -11.67 7.52
CA ASP A 238 -1.85 -12.13 8.50
C ASP A 238 -1.48 -11.04 9.53
N PHE A 239 -1.50 -9.76 9.11
CA PHE A 239 -1.08 -8.62 9.91
C PHE A 239 -2.24 -7.96 10.68
N ALA A 240 -3.43 -7.88 10.08
CA ALA A 240 -4.63 -7.39 10.74
C ALA A 240 -5.05 -8.32 11.89
N GLU A 241 -4.92 -9.63 11.71
CA GLU A 241 -5.19 -10.64 12.74
C GLU A 241 -4.10 -10.69 13.83
N ARG A 242 -2.83 -10.44 13.46
CA ARG A 242 -1.71 -10.41 14.43
C ARG A 242 -1.67 -9.16 15.29
N PHE A 243 -2.07 -8.00 14.74
CA PHE A 243 -2.03 -6.70 15.43
C PHE A 243 -3.42 -6.04 15.40
N PRO A 244 -4.43 -6.61 16.06
CA PRO A 244 -5.83 -6.18 15.93
C PRO A 244 -6.08 -4.75 16.46
N LYS A 245 -5.17 -4.18 17.26
CA LYS A 245 -5.29 -2.79 17.75
C LYS A 245 -4.64 -1.76 16.82
N LEU A 246 -3.65 -2.17 16.03
CA LEU A 246 -2.92 -1.34 15.08
C LEU A 246 -3.83 -0.99 13.91
N ARG A 247 -3.77 0.27 13.43
CA ARG A 247 -4.49 0.71 12.22
C ARG A 247 -3.65 0.50 10.96
N VAL A 248 -4.25 -0.02 9.91
CA VAL A 248 -3.65 -0.10 8.56
C VAL A 248 -4.37 0.88 7.63
N VAL A 249 -3.64 1.65 6.84
CA VAL A 249 -4.16 2.52 5.78
C VAL A 249 -3.45 2.20 4.48
N THR A 250 -4.18 1.76 3.46
CA THR A 250 -3.62 1.40 2.14
C THR A 250 -4.40 2.00 0.97
N ALA A 251 -3.73 2.31 -0.14
CA ALA A 251 -4.39 2.86 -1.33
C ALA A 251 -4.97 1.77 -2.23
N PHE A 252 -4.41 0.55 -2.18
CA PHE A 252 -4.87 -0.57 -3.00
C PHE A 252 -4.42 -1.93 -2.46
N ILE A 253 -5.37 -2.85 -2.32
CA ILE A 253 -5.12 -4.27 -2.07
C ILE A 253 -5.25 -5.00 -3.42
N ASP A 254 -4.13 -5.53 -3.92
CA ASP A 254 -4.07 -6.27 -5.18
C ASP A 254 -4.77 -7.64 -5.09
N GLN A 255 -5.05 -8.28 -6.23
CA GLN A 255 -5.89 -9.49 -6.23
C GLN A 255 -5.22 -10.73 -5.58
N GLY A 256 -3.88 -10.76 -5.54
CA GLY A 256 -3.07 -11.83 -4.98
C GLY A 256 -1.57 -11.49 -5.01
N LEU A 257 -0.73 -12.52 -4.84
CA LEU A 257 0.73 -12.44 -5.04
C LEU A 257 1.13 -13.27 -6.27
N ASP A 258 2.11 -12.78 -7.02
CA ASP A 258 2.85 -13.51 -8.06
C ASP A 258 3.67 -14.66 -7.45
N GLU A 259 4.07 -15.66 -8.25
CA GLU A 259 4.71 -16.93 -7.81
C GLU A 259 5.92 -16.70 -6.88
N LYS A 260 6.65 -15.61 -7.12
CA LYS A 260 7.82 -15.17 -6.35
C LYS A 260 7.44 -14.37 -5.08
N LYS A 261 6.23 -14.56 -4.55
CA LYS A 261 5.63 -13.92 -3.36
C LYS A 261 5.58 -12.39 -3.44
N PHE A 262 5.15 -11.90 -4.60
CA PHE A 262 5.30 -10.50 -4.99
C PHE A 262 3.99 -9.80 -5.34
N VAL A 263 3.88 -8.51 -5.04
CA VAL A 263 2.86 -7.64 -5.66
C VAL A 263 3.37 -7.16 -7.03
N PHE A 264 2.46 -6.86 -7.96
CA PHE A 264 2.69 -6.90 -9.42
C PHE A 264 4.00 -6.27 -9.95
N ARG A 265 4.52 -6.89 -11.02
CA ARG A 265 5.92 -6.89 -11.49
C ARG A 265 6.65 -5.54 -11.59
N ARG A 266 5.97 -4.39 -11.79
CA ARG A 266 6.65 -3.08 -11.81
C ARG A 266 6.94 -2.55 -10.40
N THR A 267 6.00 -2.72 -9.46
CA THR A 267 6.07 -2.14 -8.10
C THR A 267 7.35 -2.55 -7.36
N TRP A 268 7.89 -3.74 -7.62
CA TRP A 268 9.22 -4.24 -7.18
C TRP A 268 10.27 -3.17 -6.97
N HIS A 269 10.42 -2.33 -8.00
CA HIS A 269 11.56 -1.45 -8.12
C HIS A 269 11.27 -0.09 -7.52
N PHE A 270 10.24 0.07 -6.68
CA PHE A 270 9.89 1.34 -6.02
C PHE A 270 11.10 2.09 -5.45
N VAL A 271 12.10 1.39 -4.88
CA VAL A 271 13.35 2.02 -4.42
C VAL A 271 14.23 2.51 -5.57
N ASN A 272 14.39 1.72 -6.63
CA ASN A 272 15.19 2.08 -7.80
C ASN A 272 14.47 3.14 -8.65
N ASP A 273 13.18 2.98 -8.94
CA ASP A 273 12.35 3.93 -9.70
C ASP A 273 12.21 5.29 -8.98
N GLN A 274 12.39 5.32 -7.65
CA GLN A 274 12.52 6.56 -6.89
C GLN A 274 13.95 7.14 -6.89
N HIS A 275 15.02 6.33 -6.93
CA HIS A 275 16.39 6.81 -6.62
C HIS A 275 17.41 6.74 -7.77
N CYS A 276 17.32 5.79 -8.70
CA CYS A 276 18.23 5.63 -9.86
C CYS A 276 17.69 6.32 -11.12
#